data_AF-A0A3M1QLQ9-F1
#
_entry.id   AF-A0A3M1QLQ9-F1
#
_cell.length_a   1.000
_cell.length_b   1.000
_cell.length_c   1.000
_cell.angle_alpha   90.00
_cell.angle_beta   90.00
_cell.angle_gamma   90.00
#
_symmetry.space_group_name_H-M   'P 1'
#
loop_
_entity.id
_entity.type
_entity.pdbx_description
1 polymer ?
#
loop_
_entity_poly.entity_id
_entity_poly.type
_entity_poly.pdbx_seq_one_letter_code
_entity_poly.pdbx_strand_id
1 'polypeptide(L)'
;MSETFDKLKALLQEKGALTNEDIEKMVAEHGAMSDEEQAALAAEQHAMSRKSDDTVTMEQYLEASQVLDNEPEDSEAYKKALAIVEKFESGG
;
A
#
# COMPACT_ATOMS: atom_id res chain seq x y z
N MET A 1 -24.68 -0.28 -6.68
CA MET A 1 -23.46 -0.98 -6.27
C MET A 1 -23.75 -2.47 -6.28
N SER A 2 -22.90 -3.23 -6.95
CA SER A 2 -22.91 -4.69 -6.98
C SER A 2 -22.34 -5.25 -5.68
N GLU A 3 -22.82 -6.43 -5.27
CA GLU A 3 -22.26 -7.13 -4.09
C GLU A 3 -20.77 -7.45 -4.27
N THR A 4 -20.34 -7.67 -5.52
CA THR A 4 -18.92 -7.83 -5.89
C THR A 4 -18.09 -6.62 -5.49
N PHE A 5 -18.58 -5.40 -5.74
CA PHE A 5 -17.87 -4.17 -5.43
C PHE A 5 -17.74 -3.94 -3.92
N ASP A 6 -18.83 -4.11 -3.18
CA ASP A 6 -18.80 -3.92 -1.73
C ASP A 6 -17.85 -4.92 -1.04
N LYS A 7 -17.82 -6.18 -1.51
CA LYS A 7 -16.89 -7.20 -0.99
C LYS A 7 -15.43 -6.92 -1.35
N LEU A 8 -15.15 -6.53 -2.59
CA LEU A 8 -13.79 -6.18 -2.99
C LEU A 8 -13.31 -4.94 -2.24
N LYS A 9 -14.17 -3.94 -2.06
CA LYS A 9 -13.84 -2.76 -1.27
C LYS A 9 -13.54 -3.10 0.19
N ALA A 10 -14.33 -3.98 0.80
CA ALA A 10 -14.06 -4.47 2.15
C ALA A 10 -12.71 -5.23 2.23
N LEU A 11 -12.42 -6.10 1.26
CA LEU A 11 -11.14 -6.80 1.17
C LEU A 11 -9.95 -5.84 0.98
N LEU A 12 -10.12 -4.81 0.15
CA LEU A 12 -9.11 -3.77 -0.05
C LEU A 12 -8.82 -3.04 1.27
N GLN A 13 -9.85 -2.70 2.02
CA GLN A 13 -9.70 -2.03 3.32
C GLN A 13 -9.09 -2.94 4.39
N GLU A 14 -9.41 -4.24 4.38
CA GLU A 14 -8.91 -5.20 5.36
C GLU A 14 -7.45 -5.62 5.08
N LYS A 15 -7.12 -5.93 3.83
CA LYS A 15 -5.78 -6.40 3.43
C LYS A 15 -4.83 -5.26 3.04
N GLY A 16 -5.34 -4.06 2.76
CA GLY A 16 -4.57 -2.94 2.22
C GLY A 16 -4.14 -3.10 0.75
N ALA A 17 -4.20 -4.32 0.21
CA ALA A 17 -3.95 -4.63 -1.19
C ALA A 17 -4.89 -5.73 -1.67
N LEU A 18 -5.36 -5.59 -2.90
CA LEU A 18 -6.15 -6.59 -3.60
C LEU A 18 -5.29 -7.18 -4.72
N THR A 19 -5.25 -8.50 -4.82
CA THR A 19 -4.62 -9.18 -5.95
C THR A 19 -5.61 -9.32 -7.11
N ASN A 20 -5.10 -9.44 -8.34
CA ASN A 20 -5.96 -9.74 -9.49
C ASN A 20 -6.76 -11.04 -9.29
N GLU A 21 -6.19 -12.04 -8.59
CA GLU A 21 -6.87 -13.29 -8.28
C GLU A 21 -8.07 -13.10 -7.33
N ASP A 22 -7.95 -12.20 -6.33
CA ASP A 22 -9.08 -11.87 -5.45
C ASP A 22 -10.22 -11.19 -6.23
N ILE A 23 -9.87 -10.30 -7.18
CA ILE A 23 -10.84 -9.63 -8.07
C ILE A 23 -11.53 -10.64 -8.98
N GLU A 24 -10.77 -11.51 -9.65
CA GLU A 24 -11.33 -12.53 -10.55
C GLU A 24 -12.23 -13.52 -9.82
N LYS A 25 -11.86 -13.96 -8.61
CA LYS A 25 -12.72 -14.81 -7.78
C LYS A 25 -14.02 -14.13 -7.41
N MET A 26 -13.97 -12.87 -6.95
CA MET A 26 -15.17 -12.13 -6.59
C MET A 26 -16.08 -11.90 -7.80
N VAL A 27 -15.51 -11.55 -8.95
CA VAL A 27 -16.25 -11.39 -10.21
C VAL A 27 -16.88 -12.71 -10.66
N ALA A 28 -16.21 -13.84 -10.46
CA ALA A 28 -16.74 -15.16 -10.78
C ALA A 28 -17.85 -15.62 -9.81
N GLU A 29 -17.76 -15.29 -8.52
CA GLU A 29 -18.75 -15.69 -7.50
C GLU A 29 -19.98 -14.78 -7.44
N HIS A 30 -19.79 -13.46 -7.59
CA HIS A 30 -20.84 -12.45 -7.39
C HIS A 30 -21.29 -11.77 -8.69
N GLY A 31 -20.60 -12.03 -9.80
CA GLY A 31 -20.91 -11.47 -11.11
C GLY A 31 -20.07 -10.25 -11.46
N ALA A 32 -20.10 -9.92 -12.76
CA ALA A 32 -19.35 -8.80 -13.31
C ALA A 32 -19.81 -7.46 -12.73
N MET A 33 -18.84 -6.62 -12.43
CA MET A 33 -19.02 -5.25 -11.99
C MET A 33 -19.23 -4.36 -13.22
N SER A 34 -19.91 -3.23 -13.04
CA SER A 34 -19.99 -2.22 -14.11
C SER A 34 -18.63 -1.53 -14.31
N ASP A 35 -18.39 -0.94 -15.49
CA ASP A 35 -17.13 -0.22 -15.77
C ASP A 35 -16.86 0.90 -14.74
N GLU A 36 -17.91 1.59 -14.28
CA GLU A 36 -17.82 2.59 -13.20
C GLU A 36 -17.32 2.00 -11.87
N GLU A 37 -17.73 0.78 -11.54
CA GLU A 37 -17.35 0.09 -10.30
C GLU A 37 -15.92 -0.43 -10.39
N GLN A 38 -15.50 -0.95 -11.54
CA GLN A 38 -14.10 -1.32 -11.79
C GLN A 38 -13.19 -0.10 -11.70
N ALA A 39 -13.58 1.03 -12.28
CA ALA A 39 -12.82 2.27 -12.22
C ALA A 39 -12.70 2.79 -10.78
N ALA A 40 -13.79 2.74 -10.00
CA ALA A 40 -13.77 3.12 -8.59
C ALA A 40 -12.85 2.21 -7.77
N LEU A 41 -12.90 0.89 -8.00
CA LEU A 41 -12.06 -0.07 -7.29
C LEU A 41 -10.57 0.13 -7.62
N ALA A 42 -10.26 0.38 -8.90
CA ALA A 42 -8.90 0.67 -9.36
C ALA A 42 -8.37 1.99 -8.81
N ALA A 43 -9.22 3.03 -8.75
CA ALA A 43 -8.86 4.30 -8.13
C ALA A 43 -8.58 4.13 -6.63
N GLU A 44 -9.37 3.31 -5.94
CA GLU A 44 -9.19 3.05 -4.51
C GLU A 44 -7.95 2.19 -4.24
N GLN A 45 -7.67 1.17 -5.07
CA GLN A 45 -6.40 0.46 -5.07
C GLN A 45 -5.21 1.39 -5.26
N HIS A 46 -5.30 2.29 -6.24
CA HIS A 46 -4.22 3.24 -6.53
C HIS A 46 -4.05 4.25 -5.39
N ALA A 47 -5.13 4.67 -4.74
CA ALA A 47 -5.08 5.52 -3.55
C ALA A 47 -4.47 4.78 -2.35
N MET A 48 -4.81 3.50 -2.15
CA MET A 48 -4.24 2.65 -1.10
C MET A 48 -2.75 2.42 -1.34
N SER A 49 -2.37 2.07 -2.57
CA SER A 49 -0.98 1.89 -2.99
C SER A 49 -0.17 3.17 -2.83
N ARG A 50 -0.72 4.34 -3.21
CA ARG A 50 -0.04 5.62 -2.94
C ARG A 50 0.10 5.91 -1.45
N LYS A 51 -0.92 5.61 -0.64
CA LYS A 51 -0.78 5.72 0.82
C LYS A 51 0.34 4.79 1.31
N SER A 52 0.39 3.54 0.86
CA SER A 52 1.46 2.60 1.23
C SER A 52 2.85 3.04 0.76
N ASP A 53 2.95 3.77 -0.35
CA ASP A 53 4.23 4.28 -0.89
C ASP A 53 4.67 5.60 -0.20
N ASP A 54 3.72 6.42 0.26
CA ASP A 54 4.03 7.67 0.97
C ASP A 54 4.24 7.47 2.48
N THR A 55 3.53 6.52 3.10
CA THR A 55 3.66 6.27 4.53
C THR A 55 4.80 5.31 4.79
N VAL A 56 5.90 5.80 5.36
CA VAL A 56 6.97 4.93 5.87
C VAL A 56 6.37 4.03 6.94
N THR A 57 6.47 2.71 6.76
CA THR A 57 5.97 1.78 7.77
C THR A 57 6.93 1.73 8.96
N MET A 58 6.44 1.33 10.14
CA MET A 58 7.30 1.15 11.31
C MET A 58 8.43 0.15 11.05
N GLU A 59 8.19 -0.88 10.24
CA GLU A 59 9.23 -1.85 9.84
C GLU A 59 10.32 -1.18 8.99
N GLN A 60 9.94 -0.37 8.01
CA GLN A 60 10.90 0.40 7.19
C GLN A 60 11.69 1.42 8.03
N TYR A 61 11.04 2.04 9.01
CA TYR A 61 11.70 2.91 9.98
C TYR A 61 12.73 2.15 10.84
N LEU A 62 12.38 0.96 11.32
CA LEU A 62 13.27 0.15 12.16
C LEU A 62 14.49 -0.33 11.37
N GLU A 63 14.26 -0.78 10.14
CA GLU A 63 15.32 -1.23 9.23
C GLU A 63 16.24 -0.06 8.86
N ALA A 64 15.67 1.12 8.57
CA ALA A 64 16.43 2.33 8.34
C ALA A 64 17.23 2.77 9.58
N SER A 65 16.64 2.75 10.78
CA SER A 65 17.36 3.05 12.02
C SER A 65 18.53 2.08 12.25
N GLN A 66 18.33 0.79 11.98
CA GLN A 66 19.40 -0.20 12.05
C GLN A 66 20.52 0.07 11.04
N VAL A 67 20.18 0.54 9.84
CA VAL A 67 21.17 0.95 8.84
C VAL A 67 21.93 2.18 9.31
N LEU A 68 21.26 3.19 9.90
CA LEU A 68 21.93 4.38 10.45
C LEU A 68 22.94 4.04 11.55
N ASP A 69 22.66 3.01 12.36
CA ASP A 69 23.57 2.54 13.42
C ASP A 69 24.76 1.71 12.91
N ASN A 70 24.64 1.07 11.73
CA ASN A 70 25.65 0.13 11.22
C ASN A 70 26.45 0.65 10.02
N GLU A 71 25.89 1.55 9.22
CA GLU A 71 26.54 2.10 8.03
C GLU A 71 27.20 3.45 8.32
N PRO A 72 28.35 3.75 7.70
CA PRO A 72 29.00 5.05 7.83
C PRO A 72 28.18 6.17 7.18
N GLU A 73 28.19 7.37 7.76
CA GLU A 73 27.38 8.52 7.34
C GLU A 73 27.57 8.95 5.86
N ASP A 74 28.72 8.63 5.28
CA ASP A 74 29.03 8.92 3.87
C ASP A 74 28.42 7.90 2.88
N SER A 75 27.92 6.76 3.36
CA SER A 75 27.36 5.72 2.51
C SER A 75 26.01 6.11 1.93
N GLU A 76 25.72 5.62 0.71
CA GLU A 76 24.41 5.82 0.10
C GLU A 76 23.29 5.15 0.90
N ALA A 77 23.58 4.08 1.64
CA ALA A 77 22.62 3.40 2.48
C ALA A 77 22.22 4.26 3.69
N TYR A 78 23.19 4.93 4.34
CA TYR A 78 22.92 5.87 5.43
C TYR A 78 22.02 7.02 4.97
N LYS A 79 22.32 7.65 3.82
CA LYS A 79 21.53 8.77 3.28
C LYS A 79 20.08 8.36 2.96
N LYS A 80 19.89 7.15 2.43
CA LYS A 80 18.55 6.61 2.16
C LYS A 80 17.81 6.29 3.46
N ALA A 81 18.48 5.67 4.41
CA ALA A 81 17.91 5.36 5.72
C ALA A 81 17.51 6.63 6.48
N LEU A 82 18.33 7.67 6.43
CA LEU A 82 18.05 8.96 7.04
C LEU A 82 16.78 9.58 6.46
N ALA A 83 16.62 9.56 5.14
CA ALA A 83 15.42 10.07 4.47
C ALA A 83 14.15 9.28 4.85
N ILE A 84 14.26 7.98 5.07
CA ILE A 84 13.15 7.13 5.53
C ILE A 84 12.76 7.49 6.97
N VAL A 85 13.76 7.65 7.86
CA VAL A 85 13.56 8.05 9.26
C VAL A 85 12.96 9.45 9.35
N GLU A 86 13.52 10.44 8.64
CA GLU A 86 12.98 11.80 8.60
C GLU A 86 11.55 11.84 8.05
N LYS A 87 11.24 11.05 7.00
CA LYS A 87 9.89 10.97 6.44
C LYS A 87 8.89 10.36 7.43
N PHE A 88 9.33 9.40 8.25
CA PHE A 88 8.52 8.86 9.33
C PHE A 88 8.30 9.86 10.48
N GLU A 89 9.36 10.52 10.94
CA GLU A 89 9.32 11.47 12.07
C GLU A 89 8.63 12.80 11.73
N SER A 90 8.70 13.25 10.47
CA SER A 90 7.99 14.43 9.99
C SER A 90 6.47 14.21 9.81
N GLY A 91 5.99 12.99 10.05
CA GLY A 91 4.58 12.66 10.14
C GLY A 91 3.92 12.36 8.81
N GLY A 92 4.53 11.47 8.01
CA GLY A 92 4.05 10.90 6.73
C GLY A 92 2.55 11.08 6.42
#